data_AF-A0A2E6A1Z2-F1
#
_entry.id   AF-A0A2E6A1Z2-F1
#
_cell.length_a   1.000
_cell.length_b   1.000
_cell.length_c   1.000
_cell.angle_alpha   90.00
_cell.angle_beta   90.00
_cell.angle_gamma   90.00
#
_symmetry.space_group_name_H-M   'P 1'
#
loop_
_entity.id
_entity.type
_entity.pdbx_description
1 polymer ?
#
loop_
_entity_poly.entity_id
_entity_poly.type
_entity_poly.pdbx_seq_one_letter_code
_entity_poly.pdbx_strand_id
1 'polypeptide(L)'
;EAPWITRDAHGLPDWVWVSAVTGEGFDLLREAIAERLSGSMVERVLNLGPHEGRLRAALYEMGAVTDERFAENGGSEAHLRCDAARLEHVLSRYSA
;
A
#
# COMPACT_ATOMS: atom_id res chain seq x y z
N GLU A 1 -31.46 7.53 -4.24
CA GLU A 1 -31.04 6.54 -3.22
C GLU A 1 -30.04 7.25 -2.31
N ALA A 2 -30.15 7.14 -0.99
CA ALA A 2 -29.21 7.81 -0.07
C ALA A 2 -27.85 7.11 -0.17
N PRO A 3 -26.70 7.80 -0.11
CA PRO A 3 -25.38 7.19 -0.27
C PRO A 3 -25.01 6.25 0.90
N TRP A 4 -24.28 5.17 0.62
CA TRP A 4 -23.85 4.18 1.62
C TRP A 4 -22.50 3.55 1.26
N ILE A 5 -21.88 2.91 2.25
CA ILE A 5 -20.64 2.15 2.14
C ILE A 5 -20.99 0.65 2.14
N THR A 6 -20.47 -0.09 1.16
CA THR A 6 -20.45 -1.56 1.19
C THR A 6 -19.09 -2.01 1.73
N ARG A 7 -19.06 -3.10 2.50
CA ARG A 7 -17.84 -3.62 3.12
C ARG A 7 -17.49 -4.99 2.56
N ASP A 8 -16.21 -5.27 2.43
CA ASP A 8 -15.67 -6.55 1.96
C ASP A 8 -15.77 -7.65 3.04
N ALA A 9 -15.31 -8.86 2.73
CA ALA A 9 -15.31 -10.00 3.65
C ALA A 9 -14.46 -9.79 4.92
N HIS A 10 -13.56 -8.79 4.92
CA HIS A 10 -12.74 -8.41 6.06
C HIS A 10 -13.33 -7.22 6.83
N GLY A 11 -14.53 -6.75 6.45
CA GLY A 11 -15.22 -5.64 7.09
C GLY A 11 -14.70 -4.27 6.66
N LEU A 12 -13.78 -4.19 5.69
CA LEU A 12 -13.22 -2.92 5.22
C LEU A 12 -14.07 -2.31 4.10
N PRO A 13 -14.10 -0.97 3.93
CA PRO A 13 -14.88 -0.30 2.90
C PRO A 13 -14.50 -0.72 1.47
N ASP A 14 -15.42 -1.34 0.71
CA ASP A 14 -15.18 -1.84 -0.65
C ASP A 14 -15.73 -0.88 -1.72
N TRP A 15 -16.99 -0.45 -1.57
CA TRP A 15 -17.66 0.49 -2.49
C TRP A 15 -18.32 1.62 -1.73
N VAL A 16 -18.23 2.84 -2.27
CA VAL A 16 -18.97 4.00 -1.78
C VAL A 16 -19.82 4.56 -2.91
N TRP A 17 -21.12 4.61 -2.69
CA TRP A 17 -22.07 5.19 -3.64
C TRP A 17 -22.07 6.71 -3.48
N VAL A 18 -21.72 7.42 -4.55
CA VAL A 18 -21.61 8.88 -4.56
C VAL A 18 -22.34 9.49 -5.75
N SER A 19 -22.74 10.75 -5.61
CA SER A 19 -23.27 11.56 -6.70
C SER A 19 -22.32 12.71 -6.98
N ALA A 20 -21.70 12.72 -8.16
CA ALA A 20 -20.83 13.82 -8.59
C ALA A 20 -21.61 15.12 -8.88
N VAL A 21 -22.92 15.01 -9.15
CA VAL A 21 -23.79 16.16 -9.47
C VAL A 21 -24.26 16.87 -8.20
N THR A 22 -24.67 16.12 -7.18
CA THR A 22 -25.20 16.68 -5.92
C THR A 22 -24.13 16.77 -4.82
N GLY A 23 -23.01 16.06 -4.97
CA GLY A 23 -21.96 15.98 -3.95
C GLY A 23 -22.28 15.02 -2.80
N GLU A 24 -23.43 14.34 -2.84
CA GLU A 24 -23.83 13.38 -1.81
C GLU A 24 -22.87 12.17 -1.78
N GLY A 25 -22.54 11.72 -0.56
CA GLY A 25 -21.70 10.55 -0.33
C GLY A 25 -20.19 10.82 -0.29
N PHE A 26 -19.74 12.05 -0.57
CA PHE A 26 -18.31 12.38 -0.51
C PHE A 26 -17.73 12.34 0.91
N ASP A 27 -18.53 12.61 1.94
CA ASP A 27 -18.05 12.47 3.32
C ASP A 27 -17.86 10.99 3.69
N LEU A 28 -18.76 10.12 3.26
CA LEU A 28 -18.61 8.66 3.39
C LEU A 28 -17.40 8.15 2.60
N LEU A 29 -17.11 8.74 1.43
CA LEU A 29 -15.93 8.41 0.64
C LEU A 29 -14.64 8.77 1.39
N ARG A 30 -14.60 9.96 2.02
CA ARG A 30 -13.45 10.38 2.84
C ARG A 30 -13.27 9.47 4.04
N GLU A 31 -14.35 9.11 4.73
CA GLU A 31 -14.33 8.16 5.84
C GLU A 31 -13.79 6.79 5.41
N ALA A 32 -14.31 6.25 4.30
CA ALA A 32 -13.87 4.97 3.74
C ALA A 32 -12.37 4.97 3.39
N ILE A 33 -11.88 6.06 2.77
CA ILE A 33 -10.47 6.24 2.46
C ILE A 33 -9.64 6.28 3.75
N ALA A 34 -10.05 7.07 4.74
CA ALA A 34 -9.35 7.17 6.01
C ALA A 34 -9.30 5.81 6.74
N GLU A 35 -10.41 5.08 6.75
CA GLU A 35 -10.49 3.75 7.37
C GLU A 35 -9.50 2.78 6.70
N ARG A 36 -9.50 2.69 5.37
CA ARG A 36 -8.57 1.80 4.63
C ARG A 36 -7.09 2.20 4.81
N LEU A 37 -6.80 3.49 5.02
CA LEU A 37 -5.44 3.99 5.21
C LEU A 37 -4.98 3.98 6.68
N SER A 38 -5.89 3.89 7.64
CA SER A 38 -5.56 4.02 9.07
C SER A 38 -4.95 2.75 9.69
N GLY A 39 -5.23 1.57 9.13
CA GLY A 39 -4.80 0.27 9.68
C GLY A 39 -3.71 -0.45 8.90
N SER A 40 -3.11 0.19 7.90
CA SER A 40 -2.33 -0.48 6.85
C SER A 40 -0.81 -0.40 7.04
N MET A 41 -0.31 0.22 8.10
CA MET A 41 1.14 0.28 8.34
C MET A 41 1.68 -1.11 8.65
N VAL A 42 2.57 -1.62 7.80
CA VAL A 42 3.20 -2.93 7.95
C VAL A 42 4.69 -2.79 8.13
N GLU A 43 5.24 -3.69 8.95
CA GLU A 43 6.67 -3.95 9.03
C GLU A 43 7.00 -5.25 8.32
N ARG A 44 7.93 -5.21 7.36
CA ARG A 44 8.27 -6.35 6.50
C ARG A 44 9.76 -6.40 6.24
N VAL A 45 10.30 -7.60 6.08
CA VAL A 45 11.67 -7.83 5.61
C VAL A 45 11.60 -8.41 4.21
N LEU A 46 12.32 -7.80 3.26
CA LEU A 46 12.44 -8.27 1.88
C LEU A 46 13.91 -8.59 1.55
N ASN A 47 14.14 -9.76 0.98
CA ASN A 47 15.43 -10.11 0.40
C ASN A 47 15.42 -9.73 -1.08
N LEU A 48 16.30 -8.79 -1.44
CA LEU A 48 16.48 -8.29 -2.78
C LEU A 48 17.71 -8.95 -3.40
N GLY A 49 17.53 -9.62 -4.53
CA GLY A 49 18.61 -10.16 -5.32
C GLY A 49 19.42 -9.04 -6.01
N PRO A 50 20.66 -9.36 -6.46
CA PRO A 50 21.53 -8.38 -7.15
C PRO A 50 20.89 -7.76 -8.40
N HIS A 51 19.97 -8.47 -9.05
CA HIS A 51 19.27 -8.01 -10.26
C HIS A 51 18.07 -7.10 -9.97
N GLU A 52 17.62 -7.00 -8.71
CA GLU A 52 16.42 -6.29 -8.30
C GLU A 52 16.68 -4.81 -7.94
N GLY A 53 17.75 -4.23 -8.49
CA GLY A 53 18.13 -2.84 -8.22
C GLY A 53 17.03 -1.81 -8.53
N ARG A 54 16.13 -2.09 -9.48
CA ARG A 54 14.97 -1.22 -9.76
C ARG A 54 13.91 -1.28 -8.66
N LEU A 55 13.63 -2.47 -8.13
CA LEU A 55 12.71 -2.64 -7.00
C LEU A 55 13.31 -1.97 -5.75
N ARG A 56 14.60 -2.16 -5.50
CA ARG A 56 15.32 -1.47 -4.42
C ARG A 56 15.15 0.05 -4.52
N ALA A 57 15.41 0.65 -5.68
CA ALA A 57 15.24 2.09 -5.89
C ALA A 57 13.80 2.54 -5.61
N ALA A 58 12.79 1.80 -6.09
CA ALA A 58 11.38 2.12 -5.85
C ALA A 58 10.99 2.07 -4.36
N LEU A 59 11.55 1.12 -3.59
CA LEU A 59 11.32 1.04 -2.14
C LEU A 59 11.92 2.25 -1.39
N TYR A 60 13.09 2.75 -1.85
CA TYR A 60 13.70 3.97 -1.32
C TYR A 60 12.92 5.23 -1.70
N GLU A 61 12.50 5.36 -2.96
CA GLU A 61 11.67 6.50 -3.41
C GLU A 61 10.33 6.56 -2.67
N MET A 62 9.78 5.40 -2.30
CA MET A 62 8.58 5.31 -1.47
C MET A 62 8.81 5.74 -0.01
N GLY A 63 10.06 5.82 0.45
CA GLY A 63 10.41 6.09 1.84
C GLY A 63 10.10 4.93 2.79
N ALA A 64 10.00 3.71 2.27
CA ALA A 64 9.63 2.54 3.05
C ALA A 64 10.80 1.90 3.80
N VAL A 65 12.04 2.09 3.31
CA VAL A 65 13.23 1.44 3.88
C VAL A 65 13.62 2.10 5.20
N THR A 66 13.68 1.29 6.25
CA THR A 66 14.10 1.68 7.62
C THR A 66 15.51 1.22 7.95
N ASP A 67 15.92 0.05 7.46
CA ASP A 67 17.28 -0.48 7.54
C ASP A 67 17.57 -1.30 6.28
N GLU A 68 18.84 -1.39 5.87
CA GLU A 68 19.26 -2.27 4.78
C GLU A 68 20.61 -2.90 5.07
N ARG A 69 20.71 -4.21 4.85
CA ARG A 69 21.94 -4.99 5.06
C ARG A 69 22.35 -5.69 3.77
N PHE A 70 23.57 -5.46 3.33
CA PHE A 70 24.12 -6.14 2.15
C PHE A 70 24.59 -7.55 2.50
N ALA A 71 24.28 -8.51 1.63
CA ALA A 71 24.70 -9.89 1.74
C ALA A 71 25.92 -10.16 0.84
N GLU A 72 26.71 -11.18 1.18
CA GLU A 72 27.94 -11.53 0.43
C GLU A 72 27.66 -11.99 -1.00
N ASN A 73 26.43 -12.41 -1.31
CA ASN A 73 25.99 -12.80 -2.65
C ASN A 73 25.67 -11.58 -3.57
N GLY A 74 25.89 -10.35 -3.09
CA GLY A 74 25.58 -9.11 -3.82
C GLY A 74 24.12 -8.67 -3.73
N GLY A 75 23.27 -9.39 -2.98
CA GLY A 75 21.92 -8.96 -2.66
C GLY A 75 21.86 -8.09 -1.39
N SER A 76 20.65 -7.75 -0.97
CA SER A 76 20.41 -7.04 0.29
C SER A 76 19.14 -7.50 0.99
N GLU A 77 19.13 -7.38 2.32
CA GLU A 77 17.95 -7.51 3.16
C GLU A 77 17.46 -6.11 3.53
N ALA A 78 16.27 -5.75 3.06
CA ALA A 78 15.64 -4.46 3.31
C ALA A 78 14.53 -4.60 4.36
N HIS A 79 14.65 -3.85 5.46
CA HIS A 79 13.64 -3.72 6.51
C HIS A 79 12.73 -2.55 6.17
N LEU A 80 11.45 -2.81 6.02
CA LEU A 80 10.46 -1.85 5.53
C LEU A 80 9.43 -1.51 6.58
N ARG A 81 9.03 -0.24 6.63
CA ARG A 81 7.84 0.23 7.34
C ARG A 81 7.04 1.18 6.46
N CYS A 82 5.88 0.73 6.00
CA CYS A 82 5.07 1.49 5.05
C CYS A 82 3.62 1.02 5.02
N ASP A 83 2.78 1.75 4.29
CA ASP A 83 1.41 1.32 3.97
C ASP A 83 1.41 0.04 3.11
N ALA A 84 0.63 -0.97 3.52
CA ALA A 84 0.56 -2.27 2.89
C ALA A 84 0.06 -2.22 1.44
N ALA A 85 -0.97 -1.41 1.17
CA ALA A 85 -1.53 -1.29 -0.18
C ALA A 85 -0.52 -0.64 -1.13
N ARG A 86 0.24 0.35 -0.64
CA ARG A 86 1.33 0.98 -1.38
C ARG A 86 2.47 0.01 -1.63
N LEU A 87 2.84 -0.82 -0.65
CA LEU A 87 3.85 -1.86 -0.82
C LEU A 87 3.41 -2.89 -1.88
N GLU A 88 2.18 -3.41 -1.81
CA GLU A 88 1.63 -4.35 -2.80
C GLU A 88 1.60 -3.75 -4.20
N HIS A 89 1.22 -2.49 -4.34
CA HIS A 89 1.20 -1.80 -5.63
C HIS A 89 2.60 -1.58 -6.22
N VAL A 90 3.62 -1.38 -5.37
CA VAL A 90 5.02 -1.37 -5.84
C VAL A 90 5.42 -2.79 -6.25
N LEU A 91 5.21 -3.79 -5.41
CA LEU A 91 5.61 -5.18 -5.68
C LEU A 91 4.98 -5.73 -6.97
N SER A 92 3.71 -5.45 -7.24
CA SER A 92 3.01 -5.92 -8.45
C SER A 92 3.59 -5.38 -9.77
N ARG A 93 4.30 -4.24 -9.72
CA ARG A 93 5.01 -3.68 -10.90
C ARG A 93 6.33 -4.38 -11.19
N TYR A 94 6.88 -5.09 -10.21
CA TYR A 94 8.17 -5.76 -10.30
C TYR A 94 8.07 -7.29 -10.17
N SER A 95 6.87 -7.84 -9.96
CA SER A 95 6.59 -9.27 -10.12
C SER A 95 6.61 -9.62 -11.60
N ALA A 96 7.75 -10.14 -12.08
CA ALA A 96 7.95 -10.72 -13.40
C ALA A 96 8.30 -12.21 -13.27
#